data_AF-Q55DX3-F1
#
_entry.id   AF-Q55DX3-F1
#
_cell.length_a   1.000
_cell.length_b   1.000
_cell.length_c   1.000
_cell.angle_alpha   90.00
_cell.angle_beta   90.00
_cell.angle_gamma   90.00
#
_symmetry.space_group_name_H-M   'P 1'
#
loop_
_entity.id
_entity.type
_entity.pdbx_description
1 polymer ?
#
loop_
_entity_poly.entity_id
_entity_poly.type
_entity_poly.pdbx_seq_one_letter_code
_entity_poly.pdbx_strand_id
1 'polypeptide(L)'
;MSEKLFWKIWRNIYLNNLIFENLTEEPIEFTNILDFHFCNRIKFKYIKSLKWMIKRNQWALLKDKLIYNNQQITFKNLNFAINLLLERCKDNEYSYTILETFYLNNIDNNENNFQKLNPLKLSI
;
A
#
# COMPACT_ATOMS: atom_id res chain seq x y z
N MET A 1 -8.92 -16.87 -8.45
CA MET A 1 -8.62 -16.93 -7.00
C MET A 1 -9.38 -15.81 -6.31
N SER A 2 -10.10 -16.07 -5.20
CA SER A 2 -10.80 -14.98 -4.49
C SER A 2 -9.79 -14.12 -3.73
N GLU A 3 -10.04 -12.81 -3.65
CA GLU A 3 -9.14 -11.88 -2.95
C GLU A 3 -8.95 -12.28 -1.47
N LYS A 4 -10.03 -12.71 -0.81
CA LYS A 4 -9.97 -13.23 0.56
C LYS A 4 -9.00 -14.41 0.71
N LEU A 5 -8.99 -15.33 -0.26
CA LEU A 5 -8.08 -16.47 -0.24
C LEU A 5 -6.64 -16.03 -0.51
N PHE A 6 -6.42 -15.09 -1.45
CA PHE A 6 -5.11 -14.53 -1.73
C PHE A 6 -4.48 -13.94 -0.46
N TRP A 7 -5.17 -13.04 0.24
CA TRP A 7 -4.64 -12.43 1.47
C TRP A 7 -4.43 -13.44 2.60
N LYS A 8 -5.28 -14.48 2.69
CA LYS A 8 -5.11 -15.57 3.66
C LYS A 8 -3.81 -16.36 3.42
N ILE A 9 -3.50 -16.66 2.16
CA ILE A 9 -2.25 -17.34 1.79
C ILE A 9 -1.06 -16.39 1.95
N TRP A 10 -1.18 -15.15 1.49
CA TRP A 10 -0.13 -14.15 1.54
C TRP A 10 0.40 -13.89 2.96
N ARG A 11 -0.50 -13.81 3.94
CA ARG A 11 -0.15 -13.59 5.35
C ARG A 11 0.33 -14.85 6.07
N ASN A 12 0.14 -16.03 5.47
CA ASN A 12 0.67 -17.27 6.01
C ASN A 12 2.14 -17.39 5.61
N ILE A 13 3.04 -17.12 6.56
CA ILE A 13 4.50 -17.11 6.33
C ILE A 13 4.99 -18.43 5.71
N TYR A 14 4.47 -19.57 6.18
CA TYR A 14 4.87 -20.89 5.68
C TYR A 14 4.49 -21.07 4.21
N LEU A 15 3.22 -20.83 3.86
CA LEU A 15 2.77 -20.94 2.46
C LEU A 15 3.45 -19.91 1.56
N ASN A 16 3.65 -18.70 2.06
CA ASN A 16 4.30 -17.64 1.31
C ASN A 16 5.76 -18.01 0.98
N ASN A 17 6.50 -18.55 1.94
CA ASN A 17 7.86 -19.04 1.72
C ASN A 17 7.89 -20.19 0.70
N LEU A 18 6.98 -21.16 0.83
CA LEU A 18 6.88 -22.30 -0.09
C LEU A 18 6.59 -21.86 -1.53
N ILE A 19 5.67 -20.91 -1.71
CA ILE A 19 5.35 -20.34 -3.03
C ILE A 19 6.58 -19.62 -3.61
N PHE A 20 7.25 -18.80 -2.80
CA PHE A 20 8.39 -18.03 -3.29
C PHE A 20 9.63 -18.87 -3.58
N GLU A 21 9.83 -19.97 -2.84
CA GLU A 21 10.87 -20.97 -3.14
C GLU A 21 10.67 -21.56 -4.54
N ASN A 22 9.44 -21.96 -4.88
CA ASN A 22 9.14 -22.44 -6.23
C ASN A 22 9.31 -21.34 -7.29
N LEU A 23 8.87 -20.10 -7.01
CA LEU A 23 9.01 -18.98 -7.94
C LEU A 23 10.47 -18.55 -8.16
N THR A 24 11.39 -18.82 -7.22
CA THR A 24 12.81 -18.51 -7.42
C THR A 24 13.45 -19.33 -8.52
N GLU A 25 12.92 -20.51 -8.81
CA GLU A 25 13.41 -21.39 -9.87
C GLU A 25 12.79 -21.09 -11.24
N GLU A 26 11.65 -20.40 -11.27
CA GLU A 26 10.99 -20.02 -12.52
C GLU A 26 11.69 -18.83 -13.21
N PRO A 27 12.18 -19.00 -14.45
CA PRO A 27 12.74 -17.89 -15.22
C PRO A 27 11.64 -16.88 -15.55
N ILE A 28 11.97 -15.59 -15.45
CA ILE A 28 11.08 -14.55 -15.95
C ILE A 28 11.39 -14.34 -17.42
N GLU A 29 10.49 -14.74 -18.30
CA GLU A 29 10.59 -14.46 -19.72
C GLU A 29 10.10 -13.03 -20.00
N PHE A 30 10.98 -12.21 -20.57
CA PHE A 30 10.63 -10.88 -21.07
C PHE A 30 10.60 -10.92 -22.59
N THR A 31 9.56 -10.33 -23.20
CA THR A 31 9.45 -10.22 -24.66
C THR A 31 10.48 -9.26 -25.23
N ASN A 32 10.84 -8.20 -24.49
CA ASN A 32 11.88 -7.25 -24.87
C ASN A 32 13.00 -7.21 -23.84
N ILE A 33 14.25 -7.15 -24.31
CA ILE A 33 15.43 -6.98 -23.44
C ILE A 33 15.40 -5.66 -22.67
N LEU A 34 14.68 -4.65 -23.16
CA LEU A 34 14.50 -3.36 -22.47
C LEU A 34 13.65 -3.48 -21.20
N ASP A 35 12.80 -4.51 -21.10
CA ASP A 35 12.02 -4.78 -19.89
C ASP A 35 12.86 -5.52 -18.83
N PHE A 36 14.05 -5.99 -19.21
CA PHE A 36 15.01 -6.57 -18.29
C PHE A 36 15.71 -5.45 -17.52
N HIS A 37 15.47 -5.40 -16.21
CA HIS A 37 16.24 -4.57 -15.30
C HIS A 37 16.75 -5.41 -14.15
N PHE A 38 17.97 -5.09 -13.71
CA PHE A 38 18.53 -5.65 -12.49
C PHE A 38 17.55 -5.36 -11.34
N CYS A 39 17.15 -6.40 -10.59
CA CYS A 39 16.13 -6.34 -9.52
C CYS A 39 14.67 -6.14 -9.98
N ASN A 40 14.25 -6.70 -11.13
CA ASN A 40 12.84 -6.75 -11.53
C ASN A 40 11.88 -7.32 -10.46
N ARG A 41 12.40 -8.14 -9.53
CA ARG A 41 11.68 -8.57 -8.33
C ARG A 41 12.02 -7.68 -7.14
N ILE A 42 11.03 -6.94 -6.64
CA ILE A 42 11.14 -6.16 -5.40
C ILE A 42 10.43 -6.92 -4.28
N LYS A 43 11.11 -7.15 -3.16
CA LYS A 43 10.45 -7.74 -1.98
C LYS A 43 9.32 -6.82 -1.51
N PHE A 44 8.17 -7.39 -1.18
CA PHE A 44 6.99 -6.66 -0.74
C PHE A 44 7.28 -5.64 0.38
N LYS A 45 8.17 -5.98 1.32
CA LYS A 45 8.61 -5.10 2.43
C LYS A 45 9.29 -3.79 1.96
N TYR A 46 9.81 -3.76 0.74
CA TYR A 46 10.47 -2.59 0.16
C TYR A 46 9.52 -1.71 -0.66
N ILE A 47 8.30 -2.17 -0.95
CA ILE A 47 7.27 -1.33 -1.55
C ILE A 47 6.71 -0.43 -0.44
N LYS A 48 7.26 0.78 -0.30
CA LYS A 48 6.89 1.74 0.75
C LYS A 48 6.26 3.02 0.23
N SER A 49 6.42 3.34 -1.05
CA SER A 49 5.99 4.63 -1.60
C SER A 49 4.47 4.70 -1.72
N LEU A 50 3.84 5.60 -0.95
CA LEU A 50 2.41 5.89 -1.07
C LEU A 50 2.05 6.31 -2.49
N LYS A 51 2.83 7.25 -3.04
CA LYS A 51 2.64 7.76 -4.40
C LYS A 51 2.70 6.65 -5.44
N TRP A 52 3.62 5.70 -5.28
CA TRP A 52 3.74 4.56 -6.20
C TRP A 52 2.50 3.65 -6.13
N MET A 53 2.06 3.30 -4.93
CA MET A 53 0.88 2.45 -4.74
C MET A 53 -0.37 3.09 -5.31
N ILE A 54 -0.60 4.37 -5.06
CA ILE A 54 -1.72 5.14 -5.62
C ILE A 54 -1.61 5.23 -7.14
N LYS A 55 -0.45 5.59 -7.69
CA LYS A 55 -0.24 5.72 -9.15
C LYS A 55 -0.49 4.40 -9.90
N ARG A 56 -0.25 3.26 -9.25
CA ARG A 56 -0.41 1.92 -9.82
C ARG A 56 -1.74 1.25 -9.41
N ASN A 57 -2.67 1.99 -8.78
CA ASN A 57 -3.95 1.49 -8.27
C ASN A 57 -3.82 0.25 -7.36
N GLN A 58 -2.73 0.19 -6.57
CA GLN A 58 -2.43 -0.91 -5.66
C GLN A 58 -3.15 -0.74 -4.32
N TRP A 59 -4.48 -0.62 -4.37
CA TRP A 59 -5.30 -0.28 -3.20
C TRP A 59 -5.36 -1.40 -2.16
N ALA A 60 -5.51 -2.65 -2.61
CA ALA A 60 -5.51 -3.81 -1.73
C ALA A 60 -4.15 -3.96 -1.01
N LEU A 61 -3.05 -3.69 -1.71
CA LEU A 61 -1.71 -3.64 -1.13
C LEU A 61 -1.56 -2.54 -0.07
N LEU A 62 -2.04 -1.35 -0.38
CA LEU A 62 -2.01 -0.22 0.54
C LEU A 62 -2.81 -0.52 1.81
N LYS A 63 -4.02 -1.06 1.65
CA LYS A 63 -4.87 -1.54 2.74
C LYS A 63 -4.14 -2.59 3.59
N ASP A 64 -3.52 -3.59 2.98
CA ASP A 64 -2.78 -4.63 3.68
C ASP A 64 -1.64 -4.06 4.53
N LYS A 65 -0.87 -3.12 3.95
CA LYS A 65 0.25 -2.46 4.63
C LYS A 65 -0.19 -1.58 5.80
N LEU A 66 -1.29 -0.85 5.64
CA LEU A 66 -1.83 0.04 6.66
C LEU A 66 -2.44 -0.73 7.84
N ILE A 67 -3.25 -1.76 7.55
CA ILE A 67 -4.08 -2.41 8.56
C ILE A 67 -3.34 -3.57 9.24
N TYR A 68 -2.67 -4.43 8.47
CA TYR A 68 -2.24 -5.73 8.97
C TYR A 68 -0.76 -5.80 9.29
N ASN A 69 0.07 -5.08 8.53
CA ASN A 69 1.52 -5.18 8.69
C ASN A 69 2.13 -4.01 9.47
N ASN A 70 1.34 -2.98 9.81
CA ASN A 70 1.80 -1.69 10.36
C ASN A 70 3.12 -1.22 9.70
N GLN A 71 3.21 -1.37 8.38
CA GLN A 71 4.45 -1.13 7.65
C GLN A 71 4.59 0.35 7.38
N GLN A 72 5.81 0.87 7.57
CA GLN A 72 6.11 2.26 7.25
C GLN A 72 5.86 2.55 5.77
N ILE A 73 4.95 3.50 5.54
CA ILE A 73 4.64 4.05 4.23
C ILE A 73 5.33 5.41 4.12
N THR A 74 6.11 5.57 3.06
CA THR A 74 6.86 6.80 2.80
C THR A 74 6.04 7.75 1.94
N PHE A 75 5.97 9.01 2.35
CA PHE A 75 5.35 10.11 1.63
C PHE A 75 6.09 11.42 1.92
N LYS A 76 5.97 12.42 1.03
CA LYS A 76 6.75 13.67 1.11
C LYS A 76 6.31 14.56 2.28
N ASN A 77 5.01 14.71 2.45
CA ASN A 77 4.37 15.52 3.50
C ASN A 77 2.96 14.95 3.74
N LEU A 78 2.51 14.94 4.99
CA LEU A 78 1.20 14.40 5.39
C LEU A 78 0.03 15.05 4.65
N ASN A 79 0.01 16.39 4.53
CA ASN A 79 -1.07 17.10 3.83
C ASN A 79 -1.13 16.70 2.35
N PHE A 80 0.03 16.54 1.71
CA PHE A 80 0.09 16.06 0.33
C PHE A 80 -0.41 14.62 0.21
N ALA A 81 -0.05 13.76 1.17
CA ALA A 81 -0.51 12.36 1.20
C ALA A 81 -2.02 12.26 1.38
N ILE A 82 -2.60 13.02 2.32
CA ILE A 82 -4.04 13.07 2.57
C ILE A 82 -4.77 13.59 1.32
N ASN A 83 -4.32 14.70 0.73
CA ASN A 83 -4.95 15.23 -0.49
C ASN A 83 -4.89 14.24 -1.64
N LEU A 84 -3.75 13.56 -1.81
CA LEU A 84 -3.59 12.54 -2.85
C LEU A 84 -4.53 11.34 -2.63
N LEU A 85 -4.70 10.90 -1.39
CA LEU A 85 -5.65 9.84 -1.02
C LEU A 85 -7.10 10.31 -1.24
N LEU A 86 -7.47 11.49 -0.78
CA LEU A 86 -8.81 12.04 -0.96
C LEU A 86 -9.17 12.22 -2.43
N GLU A 87 -8.22 12.58 -3.29
CA GLU A 87 -8.45 12.71 -4.74
C GLU A 87 -8.64 11.35 -5.42
N ARG A 88 -7.81 10.36 -5.05
CA ARG A 88 -7.69 9.10 -5.81
C ARG A 88 -8.41 7.91 -5.21
N CYS A 89 -8.76 7.94 -3.94
CA CYS A 89 -9.44 6.84 -3.27
C CYS A 89 -10.95 6.85 -3.46
N LYS A 90 -11.58 7.96 -3.90
CA LYS A 90 -13.05 8.15 -3.82
C LYS A 90 -13.88 7.00 -4.40
N ASP A 91 -13.39 6.37 -5.47
CA ASP A 91 -14.12 5.32 -6.19
C ASP A 91 -13.66 3.90 -5.83
N ASN A 92 -12.88 3.74 -4.75
CA ASN A 92 -12.37 2.44 -4.33
C ASN A 92 -13.16 1.86 -3.15
N GLU A 93 -13.43 0.55 -3.18
CA GLU A 93 -14.07 -0.19 -2.08
C GLU A 93 -13.32 -0.05 -0.74
N TYR A 94 -12.01 0.19 -0.78
CA TYR A 94 -11.17 0.33 0.41
C TYR A 94 -11.00 1.77 0.88
N SER A 95 -11.65 2.73 0.23
CA SER A 95 -11.47 4.16 0.44
C SER A 95 -11.57 4.57 1.91
N TYR A 96 -12.70 4.23 2.55
CA TYR A 96 -12.98 4.56 3.94
C TYR A 96 -11.92 3.97 4.87
N THR A 97 -11.66 2.66 4.78
CA THR A 97 -10.70 1.98 5.66
C THR A 97 -9.27 2.49 5.46
N ILE A 98 -8.87 2.77 4.21
CA ILE A 98 -7.55 3.33 3.90
C ILE A 98 -7.42 4.73 4.52
N LEU A 99 -8.40 5.60 4.30
CA LEU A 99 -8.38 6.98 4.81
C LEU A 99 -8.37 7.01 6.34
N GLU A 100 -9.24 6.24 6.98
CA GLU A 100 -9.35 6.14 8.43
C GLU A 100 -8.04 5.60 9.04
N THR A 101 -7.56 4.46 8.56
CA THR A 101 -6.33 3.85 9.10
C THR A 101 -5.10 4.73 8.85
N PHE A 102 -5.02 5.34 7.66
CA PHE A 102 -3.93 6.27 7.36
C PHE A 102 -3.96 7.49 8.27
N TYR A 103 -5.14 8.04 8.54
CA TYR A 103 -5.31 9.17 9.44
C TYR A 103 -4.89 8.81 10.87
N LEU A 104 -5.42 7.71 11.44
CA LEU A 104 -5.07 7.23 12.78
C LEU A 104 -3.56 6.99 12.94
N ASN A 105 -2.94 6.25 12.02
CA ASN A 105 -1.50 5.96 12.06
C ASN A 105 -0.60 7.21 12.01
N ASN A 106 -1.13 8.35 11.56
CA ASN A 106 -0.36 9.59 11.43
C ASN A 106 -0.76 10.69 12.42
N ILE A 107 -1.91 10.57 13.10
CA ILE A 107 -2.29 11.44 14.24
C ILE A 107 -1.34 11.21 15.41
N ASP A 108 -1.13 9.94 15.77
CA ASP A 108 -0.29 9.54 16.92
C ASP A 108 1.17 10.01 16.76
N ASN A 109 1.58 10.29 15.52
CA ASN A 109 2.91 10.80 15.19
C ASN A 109 2.98 12.34 15.09
N ASN A 110 1.85 13.06 15.17
CA ASN A 110 1.74 14.50 14.87
C ASN A 110 0.95 15.31 15.91
N GLU A 111 0.82 14.89 17.18
CA GLU A 111 0.22 15.73 18.23
C GLU A 111 0.86 17.14 18.37
N ASN A 112 2.00 17.41 17.70
CA ASN A 112 2.58 18.75 17.57
C ASN A 112 2.09 19.61 16.37
N ASN A 113 1.19 19.12 15.49
CA ASN A 113 0.74 19.85 14.28
C ASN A 113 -0.79 20.06 14.16
N PHE A 114 -1.59 19.61 15.14
CA PHE A 114 -3.06 19.52 15.04
C PHE A 114 -3.86 20.83 15.08
N GLN A 115 -3.22 21.99 15.26
CA GLN A 115 -3.95 23.28 15.30
C GLN A 115 -4.29 23.87 13.91
N LYS A 116 -4.02 23.17 12.79
CA LYS A 116 -4.22 23.74 11.43
C LYS A 116 -5.21 23.02 10.50
N LEU A 117 -5.87 21.95 10.92
CA LEU A 117 -6.86 21.24 10.09
C LEU A 117 -8.23 21.25 10.78
N ASN A 118 -9.01 22.27 10.43
CA ASN A 118 -10.38 22.45 10.88
C ASN A 118 -11.28 21.32 10.34
N PRO A 119 -12.01 20.56 11.18
CA PRO A 119 -12.79 19.38 10.78
C PRO A 119 -14.13 19.68 10.05
N LEU A 120 -14.29 20.86 9.45
CA LEU A 120 -15.58 21.33 8.90
C LEU A 120 -15.84 21.01 7.41
N LYS A 121 -15.38 19.87 6.88
CA LYS A 121 -15.69 19.45 5.49
C LYS A 121 -16.12 17.99 5.29
N LEU A 122 -16.43 17.24 6.34
CA LEU A 122 -17.10 15.94 6.25
C LEU A 122 -18.59 16.09 6.53
N SER A 123 -19.29 16.67 5.56
CA SER A 123 -20.75 16.74 5.51
C SER A 123 -21.22 16.68 4.06
N ILE A 124 -20.95 15.55 3.39
CA ILE A 124 -21.69 15.01 2.23
C ILE A 124 -21.61 13.49 2.34
#